data_AF-A0A328RP18-F1
#
_entry.id   AF-A0A328RP18-F1
#
_cell.length_a   1.000
_cell.length_b   1.000
_cell.length_c   1.000
_cell.angle_alpha   90.00
_cell.angle_beta   90.00
_cell.angle_gamma   90.00
#
_symmetry.space_group_name_H-M   'P 1'
#
loop_
_entity.id
_entity.type
_entity.pdbx_description
1 polymer ?
#
loop_
_entity_poly.entity_id
_entity_poly.type
_entity_poly.pdbx_seq_one_letter_code
_entity_poly.pdbx_strand_id
1 'polypeptide(L)'
;MKCKYVLLPIVLLYSTLYASTIYQKPLWSINTTQPVIALTFDDGPKPEITTHMLRLLDQYHVRATFFIVGKQAKLHKDFIKQISDSHHDIGNHSYSHPNLTLISPREVQIELIRTNTILEAITKKKVTFFRPPGGQFNSTVNSIANNLGLKTIFWTINAKDYLRSDTRALIENNDHKRDMLPLADYILQKLKPGSIILLHNGSRETNKALPLIIEGAHKKGYRFITLNNLLTK
;
A
#
# COMPACT_ATOMS: atom_id res chain seq x y z
N MET A 1 15.23 70.70 -28.22
CA MET A 1 14.23 69.82 -27.57
C MET A 1 14.91 68.50 -27.18
N LYS A 2 15.17 68.26 -25.89
CA LYS A 2 15.88 67.05 -25.42
C LYS A 2 14.84 66.01 -24.97
N CYS A 3 14.79 64.87 -25.66
CA CYS A 3 13.93 63.73 -25.30
C CYS A 3 14.66 62.88 -24.25
N LYS A 4 14.09 62.76 -23.04
CA LYS A 4 14.62 61.88 -21.97
C LYS A 4 13.95 60.51 -22.10
N TYR A 5 14.73 59.47 -22.38
CA TYR A 5 14.27 58.09 -22.21
C TYR A 5 14.60 57.64 -20.79
N VAL A 6 13.57 57.29 -20.01
CA VAL A 6 13.71 56.65 -18.70
C VAL A 6 13.65 55.15 -18.93
N LEU A 7 14.77 54.45 -18.75
CA LEU A 7 14.79 52.99 -18.65
C LEU A 7 14.39 52.61 -17.22
N LEU A 8 13.23 51.97 -17.06
CA LEU A 8 12.87 51.26 -15.83
C LEU A 8 13.49 49.85 -15.86
N PRO A 9 14.15 49.38 -14.79
CA PRO A 9 14.60 48.01 -14.72
C PRO A 9 13.41 47.10 -14.43
N ILE A 10 13.15 46.14 -15.32
CA ILE A 10 12.23 45.04 -15.05
C ILE A 10 12.92 44.10 -14.08
N VAL A 11 12.57 44.18 -12.80
CA VAL A 11 12.98 43.20 -11.79
C VAL A 11 12.04 41.99 -11.93
N LEU A 12 12.53 40.94 -12.61
CA LEU A 12 11.88 39.63 -12.61
C LEU A 12 12.05 38.99 -11.23
N LEU A 13 11.04 39.17 -10.38
CA LEU A 13 10.90 38.45 -9.11
C LEU A 13 10.62 36.97 -9.40
N TYR A 14 11.66 36.15 -9.42
CA TYR A 14 11.52 34.69 -9.31
C TYR A 14 11.10 34.38 -7.86
N SER A 15 9.78 34.37 -7.61
CA SER A 15 9.26 33.78 -6.37
C SER A 15 9.45 32.27 -6.47
N THR A 16 10.51 31.74 -5.86
CA THR A 16 10.59 30.31 -5.55
C THR A 16 9.47 30.00 -4.56
N LEU A 17 8.34 29.52 -5.07
CA LEU A 17 7.32 28.85 -4.27
C LEU A 17 7.97 27.59 -3.69
N TYR A 18 8.66 27.73 -2.56
CA TYR A 18 8.87 26.61 -1.66
C TYR A 18 7.48 26.21 -1.17
N ALA A 19 6.86 25.26 -1.86
CA ALA A 19 5.71 24.56 -1.31
C ALA A 19 6.20 23.93 0.00
N SER A 20 5.85 24.56 1.12
CA SER A 20 6.11 24.01 2.45
C SER A 20 5.52 22.61 2.47
N THR A 21 6.36 21.58 2.45
CA THR A 21 5.90 20.20 2.52
C THR A 21 5.22 20.02 3.87
N ILE A 22 3.88 19.93 3.82
CA ILE A 22 3.06 19.71 5.00
C ILE A 22 3.44 18.32 5.52
N TYR A 23 4.05 18.28 6.72
CA TYR A 23 4.26 17.03 7.44
C TYR A 23 2.90 16.36 7.65
N GLN A 24 2.71 15.17 7.07
CA GLN A 24 1.51 14.38 7.23
C GLN A 24 1.79 13.25 8.20
N LYS A 25 0.99 13.16 9.27
CA LYS A 25 1.05 12.04 10.20
C LYS A 25 0.71 10.73 9.46
N PRO A 26 1.35 9.60 9.83
CA PRO A 26 0.97 8.30 9.29
C PRO A 26 -0.50 7.97 9.55
N LEU A 27 -1.14 7.33 8.57
CA LEU A 27 -2.55 6.97 8.63
C LEU A 27 -2.72 5.51 9.05
N TRP A 28 -3.41 5.27 10.16
CA TRP A 28 -3.68 3.92 10.68
C TRP A 28 -5.09 3.44 10.33
N SER A 29 -6.06 4.35 10.33
CA SER A 29 -7.47 4.09 10.09
C SER A 29 -8.13 5.31 9.48
N ILE A 30 -9.34 5.12 8.95
CA ILE A 30 -10.24 6.22 8.60
C ILE A 30 -11.40 6.24 9.58
N ASN A 31 -11.69 7.41 10.15
CA ASN A 31 -12.84 7.60 11.03
C ASN A 31 -14.08 7.82 10.16
N THR A 32 -14.92 6.80 10.04
CA THR A 32 -16.18 6.86 9.29
C THR A 32 -17.21 5.95 9.95
N THR A 33 -18.48 6.24 9.76
CA THR A 33 -19.59 5.37 10.19
C THR A 33 -20.09 4.45 9.07
N GLN A 34 -19.65 4.70 7.82
CA GLN A 34 -20.03 3.85 6.69
C GLN A 34 -19.38 2.46 6.84
N PRO A 35 -20.10 1.36 6.57
CA PRO A 35 -19.56 0.01 6.70
C PRO A 35 -18.64 -0.31 5.51
N VAL A 36 -17.51 0.38 5.42
CA VAL A 36 -16.50 0.20 4.38
C VAL A 36 -15.14 -0.11 5.00
N ILE A 37 -14.39 -0.97 4.34
CA ILE A 37 -13.07 -1.44 4.79
C ILE A 37 -12.12 -1.54 3.59
N ALA A 38 -10.82 -1.41 3.85
CA ALA A 38 -9.78 -1.58 2.83
C ALA A 38 -9.02 -2.89 3.05
N LEU A 39 -8.98 -3.70 2.01
CA LEU A 39 -8.10 -4.86 1.93
C LEU A 39 -6.76 -4.41 1.33
N THR A 40 -5.66 -4.71 2.02
CA THR A 40 -4.32 -4.31 1.58
C THR A 40 -3.33 -5.47 1.58
N PHE A 41 -2.44 -5.50 0.60
CA PHE A 41 -1.48 -6.58 0.40
C PHE A 41 -0.05 -6.07 0.25
N ASP A 42 0.87 -6.55 1.06
CA ASP A 42 2.31 -6.19 1.02
C ASP A 42 3.14 -7.25 0.25
N ASP A 43 4.44 -7.00 0.05
CA ASP A 43 5.47 -7.91 -0.49
C ASP A 43 5.37 -8.40 -1.94
N GLY A 44 4.31 -8.02 -2.66
CA GLY A 44 4.07 -8.50 -4.02
C GLY A 44 4.82 -7.76 -5.13
N PRO A 45 4.66 -8.22 -6.38
CA PRO A 45 3.94 -9.44 -6.78
C PRO A 45 4.80 -10.71 -6.66
N LYS A 46 4.15 -11.85 -6.40
CA LYS A 46 4.71 -13.21 -6.52
C LYS A 46 3.83 -14.01 -7.51
N PRO A 47 4.33 -14.42 -8.69
CA PRO A 47 3.49 -14.82 -9.83
C PRO A 47 2.32 -15.76 -9.54
N GLU A 48 2.57 -16.95 -8.96
CA GLU A 48 1.49 -17.92 -8.69
C GLU A 48 0.47 -17.38 -7.68
N ILE A 49 0.95 -16.75 -6.61
CA ILE A 49 0.11 -16.23 -5.53
C ILE A 49 -0.72 -15.05 -6.03
N THR A 50 -0.08 -14.11 -6.73
CA THR A 50 -0.73 -12.92 -7.31
C THR A 50 -1.77 -13.31 -8.35
N THR A 51 -1.49 -14.28 -9.22
CA THR A 51 -2.45 -14.76 -10.24
C THR A 51 -3.74 -15.25 -9.58
N HIS A 52 -3.61 -16.09 -8.55
CA HIS A 52 -4.78 -16.63 -7.85
C HIS A 52 -5.51 -15.56 -7.04
N MET A 53 -4.76 -14.68 -6.37
CA MET A 53 -5.32 -13.56 -5.61
C MET A 53 -6.17 -12.64 -6.50
N LEU A 54 -5.65 -12.22 -7.66
CA LEU A 54 -6.38 -11.36 -8.59
C LEU A 54 -7.65 -12.02 -9.11
N ARG A 55 -7.61 -13.32 -9.40
CA ARG A 55 -8.79 -14.09 -9.82
C ARG A 55 -9.86 -14.10 -8.73
N LEU A 56 -9.48 -14.33 -7.47
CA LEU A 56 -10.41 -14.29 -6.35
C LEU A 56 -11.02 -12.90 -6.17
N LEU A 57 -10.19 -11.86 -6.18
CA LEU A 57 -10.69 -10.48 -6.05
C LEU A 57 -11.68 -10.13 -7.16
N ASP A 58 -11.42 -10.54 -8.40
CA ASP A 58 -12.34 -10.33 -9.53
C ASP A 58 -13.65 -11.12 -9.37
N GLN A 59 -13.56 -12.41 -9.02
CA GLN A 59 -14.72 -13.29 -8.78
C GLN A 59 -15.66 -12.72 -7.71
N TYR A 60 -15.12 -12.11 -6.66
CA TYR A 60 -15.92 -11.51 -5.59
C TYR A 60 -16.21 -10.01 -5.81
N HIS A 61 -15.81 -9.44 -6.94
CA HIS A 61 -15.95 -8.01 -7.26
C HIS A 61 -15.35 -7.07 -6.22
N VAL A 62 -14.22 -7.47 -5.62
CA VAL A 62 -13.51 -6.72 -4.59
C VAL A 62 -12.32 -5.98 -5.20
N ARG A 63 -12.21 -4.68 -4.92
CA ARG A 63 -11.00 -3.90 -5.18
C ARG A 63 -10.19 -3.77 -3.90
N ALA A 64 -8.88 -3.67 -4.05
CA ALA A 64 -7.90 -3.74 -2.96
C ALA A 64 -6.75 -2.78 -3.24
N THR A 65 -5.82 -2.65 -2.28
CA THR A 65 -4.60 -1.86 -2.46
C THR A 65 -3.37 -2.74 -2.29
N PHE A 66 -2.43 -2.68 -3.24
CA PHE A 66 -1.22 -3.47 -3.23
C PHE A 66 -0.01 -2.57 -2.95
N PHE A 67 0.71 -2.80 -1.86
CA PHE A 67 2.00 -2.18 -1.58
C PHE A 67 3.10 -3.05 -2.19
N ILE A 68 3.72 -2.53 -3.26
CA ILE A 68 4.59 -3.29 -4.14
C ILE A 68 6.06 -3.01 -3.85
N VAL A 69 6.86 -4.08 -3.76
CA VAL A 69 8.31 -4.01 -3.67
C VAL A 69 8.89 -3.71 -5.07
N GLY A 70 9.66 -2.62 -5.20
CA GLY A 70 10.15 -2.14 -6.49
C GLY A 70 11.00 -3.16 -7.28
N LYS A 71 11.80 -3.98 -6.59
CA LYS A 71 12.52 -5.11 -7.23
C LYS A 71 11.55 -6.10 -7.89
N GLN A 72 10.45 -6.44 -7.22
CA GLN A 72 9.45 -7.36 -7.76
C GLN A 72 8.69 -6.72 -8.94
N ALA A 73 8.32 -5.44 -8.82
CA ALA A 73 7.72 -4.69 -9.92
C ALA A 73 8.58 -4.70 -11.20
N LYS A 74 9.90 -4.56 -11.04
CA LYS A 74 10.84 -4.59 -12.17
C LYS A 74 10.84 -5.93 -12.89
N LEU A 75 10.75 -7.03 -12.14
CA LEU A 75 10.79 -8.40 -12.67
C LEU A 75 9.44 -8.85 -13.25
N HIS A 76 8.34 -8.34 -12.70
CA HIS A 76 6.99 -8.84 -12.93
C HIS A 76 6.05 -7.73 -13.39
N LYS A 77 6.46 -6.98 -14.42
CA LYS A 77 5.76 -5.79 -14.92
C LYS A 77 4.32 -6.07 -15.34
N ASP A 78 4.07 -7.23 -15.94
CA ASP A 78 2.73 -7.62 -16.41
C ASP A 78 1.73 -7.72 -15.26
N PHE A 79 2.15 -8.22 -14.10
CA PHE A 79 1.30 -8.23 -12.90
C PHE A 79 1.00 -6.83 -12.39
N ILE A 80 1.97 -5.91 -12.44
CA ILE A 80 1.75 -4.51 -12.04
C ILE A 80 0.72 -3.85 -12.97
N LYS A 81 0.83 -4.09 -14.28
CA LYS A 81 -0.13 -3.62 -15.27
C LYS A 81 -1.52 -4.21 -14.99
N GLN A 82 -1.60 -5.53 -14.78
CA GLN A 82 -2.86 -6.21 -14.48
C GLN A 82 -3.52 -5.69 -13.21
N ILE A 83 -2.76 -5.50 -12.12
CA ILE A 83 -3.28 -4.91 -10.86
C ILE A 83 -3.88 -3.52 -11.14
N SER A 84 -3.19 -2.68 -11.92
CA SER A 84 -3.64 -1.33 -12.21
C SER A 84 -4.85 -1.26 -13.15
N ASP A 85 -4.88 -2.11 -14.17
CA ASP A 85 -5.96 -2.20 -15.15
C ASP A 85 -7.23 -2.77 -14.50
N SER A 86 -7.06 -3.69 -13.54
CA SER A 86 -8.13 -4.17 -12.65
C SER A 86 -8.47 -3.18 -11.52
N HIS A 87 -8.23 -1.87 -11.71
CA HIS A 87 -8.69 -0.81 -10.80
C HIS A 87 -8.36 -1.01 -9.31
N HIS A 88 -7.31 -1.77 -8.99
CA HIS A 88 -6.75 -1.81 -7.65
C HIS A 88 -5.82 -0.60 -7.47
N ASP A 89 -5.69 -0.13 -6.23
CA ASP A 89 -4.69 0.87 -5.91
C ASP A 89 -3.31 0.23 -5.81
N ILE A 90 -2.27 0.97 -6.17
CA ILE A 90 -0.87 0.56 -6.05
C ILE A 90 -0.14 1.56 -5.17
N GLY A 91 0.52 1.06 -4.13
CA GLY A 91 1.36 1.81 -3.21
C GLY A 91 2.82 1.35 -3.29
N ASN A 92 3.71 2.19 -2.77
CA ASN A 92 5.14 1.97 -2.66
C ASN A 92 5.47 1.15 -1.40
N HIS A 93 6.26 0.09 -1.54
CA HIS A 93 6.76 -0.71 -0.41
C HIS A 93 8.29 -0.79 -0.35
N SER A 94 8.97 0.32 -0.68
CA SER A 94 10.41 0.43 -0.94
C SER A 94 10.88 -0.44 -2.12
N TYR A 95 12.15 -0.29 -2.51
CA TYR A 95 12.69 -0.98 -3.68
C TYR A 95 13.17 -2.37 -3.32
N SER A 96 13.97 -2.49 -2.26
CA SER A 96 14.65 -3.69 -1.83
C SER A 96 14.14 -4.30 -0.52
N HIS A 97 13.10 -3.70 0.07
CA HIS A 97 12.50 -4.11 1.33
C HIS A 97 13.46 -4.08 2.55
N PRO A 98 14.30 -3.04 2.73
CA PRO A 98 15.17 -2.93 3.90
C PRO A 98 14.38 -2.43 5.12
N ASN A 99 14.95 -2.60 6.31
CA ASN A 99 14.52 -1.80 7.45
C ASN A 99 14.98 -0.34 7.25
N LEU A 100 14.05 0.54 6.89
CA LEU A 100 14.34 1.93 6.54
C LEU A 100 14.88 2.77 7.70
N THR A 101 14.72 2.32 8.95
CA THR A 101 15.26 3.03 10.12
C THR A 101 16.74 2.76 10.37
N LEU A 102 17.33 1.78 9.66
CA LEU A 102 18.72 1.35 9.81
C LEU A 102 19.63 1.81 8.66
N ILE A 103 19.09 2.54 7.69
CA ILE A 103 19.83 3.07 6.54
C ILE A 103 19.82 4.60 6.53
N SER A 104 20.71 5.21 5.76
CA SER A 104 20.81 6.67 5.71
C SER A 104 19.58 7.32 5.06
N PRO A 105 19.27 8.60 5.40
CA PRO A 105 18.18 9.35 4.77
C PRO A 105 18.24 9.34 3.23
N ARG A 106 19.46 9.42 2.66
CA ARG A 106 19.68 9.37 1.22
C ARG A 106 19.29 8.02 0.63
N GLU A 107 19.62 6.92 1.31
CA GLU A 107 19.23 5.59 0.87
C GLU A 107 17.72 5.37 0.97
N VAL A 108 17.06 5.86 2.03
CA VAL A 108 15.58 5.88 2.11
C VAL A 108 14.98 6.59 0.90
N GLN A 109 15.50 7.78 0.56
CA GLN A 109 15.01 8.54 -0.60
C GLN A 109 15.20 7.76 -1.91
N ILE A 110 16.35 7.10 -2.10
CA ILE A 110 16.63 6.28 -3.28
C ILE A 110 15.65 5.09 -3.36
N GLU A 111 15.41 4.40 -2.25
CA GLU A 111 14.47 3.28 -2.16
C GLU A 111 13.05 3.68 -2.59
N LEU A 112 12.58 4.84 -2.13
CA LEU A 112 11.24 5.33 -2.44
C LEU A 112 11.14 5.86 -3.88
N ILE A 113 12.07 6.72 -4.31
CA ILE A 113 12.06 7.30 -5.68
C ILE A 113 12.15 6.20 -6.73
N ARG A 114 13.06 5.24 -6.56
CA ARG A 114 13.27 4.17 -7.53
C ARG A 114 12.01 3.33 -7.70
N THR A 115 11.32 3.04 -6.61
CA THR A 115 10.07 2.28 -6.63
C THR A 115 8.95 3.03 -7.31
N ASN A 116 8.72 4.30 -6.96
CA ASN A 116 7.73 5.15 -7.65
C ASN A 116 8.03 5.23 -9.15
N THR A 117 9.27 5.51 -9.53
CA THR A 117 9.68 5.62 -10.94
C THR A 117 9.28 4.37 -11.75
N ILE A 118 9.52 3.18 -11.20
CA ILE A 118 9.16 1.92 -11.86
C ILE A 118 7.64 1.75 -11.95
N LEU A 119 6.94 1.95 -10.84
CA LEU A 119 5.48 1.76 -10.76
C LEU A 119 4.73 2.74 -11.65
N GLU A 120 5.10 4.02 -11.63
CA GLU A 120 4.48 5.07 -12.45
C GLU A 120 4.80 4.88 -13.94
N ALA A 121 6.01 4.40 -14.28
CA ALA A 121 6.35 4.08 -15.66
C ALA A 121 5.50 2.95 -16.24
N ILE A 122 5.14 1.95 -15.44
CA ILE A 122 4.29 0.82 -15.85
C ILE A 122 2.82 1.22 -15.88
N THR A 123 2.33 1.84 -14.82
CA THR A 123 0.89 2.09 -14.62
C THR A 123 0.40 3.37 -15.28
N LYS A 124 1.31 4.30 -15.61
CA LYS A 124 1.00 5.67 -16.06
C LYS A 124 0.14 6.46 -15.07
N LYS A 125 0.12 6.05 -13.80
CA LYS A 125 -0.60 6.69 -12.70
C LYS A 125 0.38 7.09 -11.61
N LYS A 126 0.15 8.23 -10.96
CA LYS A 126 0.97 8.70 -9.83
C LYS A 126 0.80 7.77 -8.63
N VAL A 127 1.91 7.41 -7.98
CA VAL A 127 1.90 6.62 -6.74
C VAL A 127 1.95 7.56 -5.54
N THR A 128 0.89 7.56 -4.74
CA THR A 128 0.68 8.49 -3.63
C THR A 128 0.73 7.82 -2.25
N PHE A 129 0.72 6.49 -2.18
CA PHE A 129 0.79 5.74 -0.93
C PHE A 129 2.16 5.10 -0.74
N PHE A 130 2.58 5.06 0.51
CA PHE A 130 3.78 4.35 0.95
C PHE A 130 3.46 3.57 2.22
N ARG A 131 3.97 2.34 2.32
CA ARG A 131 3.98 1.58 3.56
C ARG A 131 5.41 1.13 3.86
N PRO A 132 5.96 1.38 5.05
CA PRO A 132 7.31 0.97 5.38
C PRO A 132 7.40 -0.57 5.54
N PRO A 133 8.43 -1.21 4.98
CA PRO A 133 8.74 -2.63 5.20
C PRO A 133 8.65 -3.03 6.68
N GLY A 134 7.86 -4.07 6.97
CA GLY A 134 7.66 -4.58 8.34
C GLY A 134 7.05 -3.58 9.32
N GLY A 135 6.48 -2.45 8.84
CA GLY A 135 5.98 -1.38 9.69
C GLY A 135 7.06 -0.54 10.38
N GLN A 136 8.34 -0.72 10.02
CA GLN A 136 9.46 -0.07 10.68
C GLN A 136 9.64 1.37 10.17
N PHE A 137 9.37 2.36 11.02
CA PHE A 137 9.44 3.77 10.63
C PHE A 137 9.92 4.67 11.77
N ASN A 138 10.40 5.87 11.40
CA ASN A 138 10.68 6.97 12.31
C ASN A 138 10.28 8.31 11.64
N SER A 139 10.46 9.42 12.35
CA SER A 139 10.12 10.77 11.84
C SER A 139 10.87 11.11 10.55
N THR A 140 12.14 10.69 10.44
CA THR A 140 12.97 10.90 9.25
C THR A 140 12.37 10.18 8.02
N VAL A 141 12.03 8.90 8.15
CA VAL A 141 11.41 8.12 7.07
C VAL A 141 10.08 8.75 6.64
N ASN A 142 9.23 9.14 7.60
CA ASN A 142 7.93 9.77 7.30
C ASN A 142 8.11 11.14 6.60
N SER A 143 9.05 11.95 7.05
CA SER A 143 9.36 13.25 6.44
C SER A 143 9.83 13.10 5.00
N ILE A 144 10.72 12.15 4.72
CA ILE A 144 11.18 11.85 3.35
C ILE A 144 10.00 11.40 2.49
N ALA A 145 9.14 10.50 2.98
CA ALA A 145 7.95 10.07 2.25
C ALA A 145 7.04 11.27 1.92
N ASN A 146 6.75 12.15 2.89
CA ASN A 146 5.92 13.33 2.65
C ASN A 146 6.55 14.31 1.66
N ASN A 147 7.87 14.50 1.71
CA ASN A 147 8.60 15.34 0.76
C ASN A 147 8.53 14.79 -0.68
N LEU A 148 8.36 13.48 -0.85
CA LEU A 148 8.11 12.83 -2.13
C LEU A 148 6.62 12.81 -2.52
N GLY A 149 5.75 13.45 -1.73
CA GLY A 149 4.30 13.45 -1.95
C GLY A 149 3.62 12.12 -1.61
N LEU A 150 4.27 11.27 -0.82
CA LEU A 150 3.74 9.98 -0.36
C LEU A 150 3.08 10.12 1.02
N LYS A 151 1.88 9.55 1.15
CA LYS A 151 1.20 9.36 2.43
C LYS A 151 1.58 8.00 3.00
N THR A 152 2.12 8.00 4.21
CA THR A 152 2.47 6.78 4.95
C THR A 152 1.21 6.09 5.49
N ILE A 153 0.97 4.84 5.10
CA ILE A 153 -0.22 4.05 5.44
C ILE A 153 0.15 2.83 6.28
N PHE A 154 -0.56 2.64 7.38
CA PHE A 154 -0.49 1.47 8.26
C PHE A 154 -1.78 0.64 8.15
N TRP A 155 -2.15 -0.05 9.21
CA TRP A 155 -3.29 -0.96 9.28
C TRP A 155 -3.91 -0.94 10.67
N THR A 156 -5.19 -1.24 10.77
CA THR A 156 -5.86 -1.51 12.05
C THR A 156 -5.83 -3.00 12.41
N ILE A 157 -5.68 -3.87 11.42
CA ILE A 157 -5.71 -5.33 11.60
C ILE A 157 -4.49 -5.93 10.90
N ASN A 158 -3.59 -6.55 11.66
CA ASN A 158 -2.50 -7.38 11.13
C ASN A 158 -2.88 -8.85 11.26
N ALA A 159 -3.08 -9.52 10.13
CA ALA A 159 -3.53 -10.91 10.10
C ALA A 159 -2.43 -11.91 10.50
N LYS A 160 -1.16 -11.50 10.49
CA LYS A 160 0.03 -12.35 10.73
C LYS A 160 0.05 -13.60 9.85
N ASP A 161 -0.45 -13.49 8.62
CA ASP A 161 -0.53 -14.55 7.61
C ASP A 161 0.85 -15.04 7.14
N TYR A 162 1.90 -14.24 7.31
CA TYR A 162 3.29 -14.59 7.02
C TYR A 162 3.91 -15.55 8.05
N LEU A 163 3.43 -15.56 9.30
CA LEU A 163 3.89 -16.52 10.32
C LEU A 163 3.36 -17.93 10.08
N ARG A 164 2.30 -18.05 9.27
CA ARG A 164 1.60 -19.30 8.98
C ARG A 164 2.08 -19.97 7.70
N SER A 165 2.79 -19.24 6.84
CA SER A 165 3.39 -19.80 5.61
C SER A 165 4.68 -20.58 5.85
N ASP A 166 5.35 -20.38 6.99
CA ASP A 166 6.63 -21.01 7.33
C ASP A 166 6.48 -22.20 8.30
N THR A 167 5.24 -22.62 8.54
CA THR A 167 4.90 -23.67 9.50
C THR A 167 5.14 -25.07 8.92
N ARG A 168 6.34 -25.31 8.38
CA ARG A 168 6.94 -26.66 8.35
C ARG A 168 7.45 -27.09 9.73
N ALA A 169 7.46 -26.17 10.71
CA ALA A 169 8.02 -26.41 12.04
C ALA A 169 7.00 -26.58 13.19
N LEU A 170 5.68 -26.53 12.98
CA LEU A 170 4.71 -26.71 14.09
C LEU A 170 3.61 -27.75 13.86
N ILE A 171 3.62 -28.55 12.79
CA ILE A 171 2.55 -29.53 12.58
C ILE A 171 3.11 -30.86 12.07
N GLU A 172 3.67 -31.64 12.99
CA GLU A 172 3.26 -33.04 13.11
C GLU A 172 1.79 -33.00 13.56
N ASN A 173 0.85 -33.20 12.62
CA ASN A 173 -0.54 -33.67 12.80
C ASN A 173 -1.40 -33.24 11.59
N ASN A 174 -1.79 -34.23 10.78
CA ASN A 174 -2.41 -34.10 9.46
C ASN A 174 -3.82 -33.46 9.42
N ASP A 175 -3.99 -32.21 9.86
CA ASP A 175 -5.31 -31.53 9.82
C ASP A 175 -5.21 -30.11 9.24
N HIS A 176 -4.98 -30.02 7.92
CA HIS A 176 -4.78 -28.76 7.18
C HIS A 176 -6.00 -27.82 7.12
N LYS A 177 -7.14 -28.18 7.71
CA LYS A 177 -8.35 -27.35 7.78
C LYS A 177 -8.42 -26.47 9.03
N ARG A 178 -7.65 -26.76 10.09
CA ARG A 178 -7.76 -26.03 11.37
C ARG A 178 -7.16 -24.62 11.36
N ASP A 179 -6.28 -24.27 10.42
CA ASP A 179 -5.53 -23.00 10.50
C ASP A 179 -6.07 -21.82 9.67
N MET A 180 -7.01 -22.07 8.73
CA MET A 180 -7.56 -21.01 7.85
C MET A 180 -8.76 -20.27 8.47
N LEU A 181 -9.69 -21.02 9.09
CA LEU A 181 -10.83 -20.44 9.81
C LEU A 181 -10.37 -19.45 10.90
N PRO A 182 -9.33 -19.75 11.71
CA PRO A 182 -8.78 -18.80 12.66
C PRO A 182 -8.32 -17.47 12.04
N LEU A 183 -7.79 -17.47 10.81
CA LEU A 183 -7.35 -16.24 10.15
C LEU A 183 -8.53 -15.36 9.75
N ALA A 184 -9.51 -15.94 9.06
CA ALA A 184 -10.71 -15.24 8.64
C ALA A 184 -11.52 -14.76 9.85
N ASP A 185 -11.78 -15.63 10.83
CA ASP A 185 -12.53 -15.29 12.03
C ASP A 185 -11.83 -14.19 12.84
N TYR A 186 -10.50 -14.25 12.97
CA TYR A 186 -9.72 -13.21 13.63
C TYR A 186 -9.93 -11.82 12.99
N ILE A 187 -9.89 -11.76 11.65
CA ILE A 187 -10.15 -10.51 10.92
C ILE A 187 -11.59 -10.05 11.14
N LEU A 188 -12.55 -10.96 10.93
CA LEU A 188 -13.99 -10.69 10.99
C LEU A 188 -14.47 -10.23 12.37
N GLN A 189 -13.85 -10.70 13.45
CA GLN A 189 -14.12 -10.25 14.83
C GLN A 189 -13.58 -8.84 15.11
N LYS A 190 -12.56 -8.39 14.38
CA LYS A 190 -11.92 -7.09 14.58
C LYS A 190 -12.41 -5.99 13.65
N LEU A 191 -13.23 -6.33 12.65
CA LEU A 191 -13.74 -5.36 11.69
C LEU A 191 -14.49 -4.22 12.38
N LYS A 192 -14.09 -3.00 12.02
CA LYS A 192 -14.80 -1.74 12.29
C LYS A 192 -14.91 -0.94 10.98
N PRO A 193 -15.92 -0.06 10.84
CA PRO A 193 -15.93 0.96 9.79
C PRO A 193 -14.55 1.63 9.66
N GLY A 194 -14.05 1.74 8.44
CA GLY A 194 -12.74 2.35 8.15
C GLY A 194 -11.52 1.49 8.46
N SER A 195 -11.69 0.19 8.73
CA SER A 195 -10.57 -0.72 8.96
C SER A 195 -9.69 -0.86 7.71
N ILE A 196 -8.38 -0.92 7.95
CA ILE A 196 -7.36 -1.23 6.94
C ILE A 196 -6.73 -2.56 7.33
N ILE A 197 -6.89 -3.58 6.50
CA ILE A 197 -6.47 -4.96 6.78
C ILE A 197 -5.15 -5.22 6.07
N LEU A 198 -4.11 -5.60 6.82
CA LEU A 198 -2.81 -6.04 6.30
C LEU A 198 -2.80 -7.56 6.09
N LEU A 199 -2.53 -7.96 4.84
CA LEU A 199 -2.22 -9.31 4.36
C LEU A 199 -0.98 -9.25 3.45
N HIS A 200 -0.42 -10.39 3.04
CA HIS A 200 0.77 -10.42 2.18
C HIS A 200 0.52 -11.13 0.85
N ASN A 201 0.93 -10.49 -0.25
CA ASN A 201 0.94 -11.04 -1.61
C ASN A 201 2.14 -11.99 -1.81
N GLY A 202 2.13 -13.03 -1.00
CA GLY A 202 3.14 -14.08 -0.95
C GLY A 202 2.84 -15.16 0.08
N SER A 203 1.77 -15.01 0.87
CA SER A 203 1.26 -16.04 1.77
C SER A 203 0.21 -16.90 1.08
N ARG A 204 0.42 -18.22 1.05
CA ARG A 204 -0.59 -19.19 0.59
C ARG A 204 -1.84 -19.14 1.48
N GLU A 205 -1.67 -18.86 2.77
CA GLU A 205 -2.77 -18.76 3.73
C GLU A 205 -3.67 -17.56 3.47
N THR A 206 -3.11 -16.44 3.00
CA THR A 206 -3.90 -15.31 2.53
C THR A 206 -4.84 -15.74 1.39
N ASN A 207 -4.32 -16.41 0.36
CA ASN A 207 -5.15 -16.86 -0.77
C ASN A 207 -6.27 -17.83 -0.34
N LYS A 208 -5.97 -18.74 0.58
CA LYS A 208 -6.94 -19.71 1.11
C LYS A 208 -8.03 -19.05 1.96
N ALA A 209 -7.67 -18.06 2.79
CA ALA A 209 -8.62 -17.39 3.68
C ALA A 209 -9.40 -16.26 2.99
N LEU A 210 -8.92 -15.74 1.86
CA LEU A 210 -9.50 -14.60 1.17
C LEU A 210 -11.01 -14.76 0.85
N PRO A 211 -11.48 -15.92 0.32
CA PRO A 211 -12.92 -16.16 0.13
C PRO A 211 -13.73 -16.00 1.43
N LEU A 212 -13.27 -16.61 2.52
CA LEU A 212 -13.94 -16.58 3.83
C LEU A 212 -13.97 -15.17 4.44
N ILE A 213 -12.87 -14.42 4.28
CA ILE A 213 -12.79 -13.02 4.71
C ILE A 213 -13.82 -12.18 3.95
N ILE A 214 -13.88 -12.32 2.63
CA ILE A 214 -14.77 -11.52 1.79
C ILE A 214 -16.22 -11.84 2.09
N GLU A 215 -16.60 -13.12 2.07
CA GLU A 215 -17.96 -13.57 2.35
C GLU A 215 -18.42 -13.20 3.76
N GLY A 216 -17.56 -13.39 4.76
CA GLY A 216 -17.86 -13.03 6.13
C GLY A 216 -18.05 -11.51 6.32
N ALA A 217 -17.24 -10.69 5.66
CA ALA A 217 -17.35 -9.25 5.71
C ALA A 217 -18.64 -8.76 5.03
N HIS A 218 -18.98 -9.32 3.87
CA HIS A 218 -20.25 -9.05 3.18
C HIS A 218 -21.45 -9.44 4.05
N LYS A 219 -21.43 -10.62 4.70
CA LYS A 219 -22.49 -11.05 5.64
C LYS A 219 -22.66 -10.09 6.83
N LYS A 220 -21.57 -9.45 7.25
CA LYS A 220 -21.58 -8.40 8.30
C LYS A 220 -21.97 -7.01 7.77
N GLY A 221 -22.30 -6.87 6.48
CA GLY A 221 -22.71 -5.61 5.85
C GLY A 221 -21.57 -4.71 5.40
N TYR A 222 -20.32 -5.18 5.42
CA TYR A 222 -19.16 -4.39 4.98
C TYR A 222 -18.97 -4.46 3.47
N ARG A 223 -18.52 -3.36 2.87
CA ARG A 223 -18.05 -3.30 1.47
C ARG A 223 -16.55 -3.05 1.43
N PHE A 224 -15.86 -3.73 0.54
CA PHE A 224 -14.44 -3.48 0.29
C PHE A 224 -14.27 -2.32 -0.70
N ILE A 225 -13.41 -1.37 -0.34
CA ILE A 225 -13.00 -0.27 -1.20
C ILE A 225 -11.48 -0.10 -1.16
N THR A 226 -10.91 0.51 -2.20
CA THR A 226 -9.49 0.83 -2.23
C THR A 226 -9.15 1.97 -1.27
N LEU A 227 -7.87 2.19 -0.96
CA LEU A 227 -7.47 3.27 -0.05
C LEU A 227 -7.84 4.66 -0.59
N ASN A 228 -7.67 4.92 -1.89
CA ASN A 228 -8.09 6.18 -2.52
C ASN A 228 -9.57 6.46 -2.24
N ASN A 229 -10.44 5.45 -2.38
CA ASN A 229 -11.86 5.59 -2.09
C ASN A 229 -12.17 5.67 -0.59
N LEU A 230 -11.36 5.04 0.27
CA LEU A 230 -11.55 5.08 1.70
C LEU A 230 -11.19 6.44 2.30
N LEU A 231 -10.19 7.14 1.73
CA LEU A 231 -9.79 8.48 2.17
C LEU A 231 -10.87 9.55 1.99
N THR A 232 -11.90 9.29 1.17
CA THR A 232 -12.97 10.24 0.88
C THR A 232 -14.27 9.95 1.66
N LYS A 233 -14.19 9.20 2.77
CA LYS A 233 -15.34 8.70 3.54
C LYS A 233 -15.49 9.35 4.91
#